data_AF-A0A553PCL0-F1
#
_entry.id   AF-A0A553PCL0-F1
#
_cell.length_a   1.000
_cell.length_b   1.000
_cell.length_c   1.000
_cell.angle_alpha   90.00
_cell.angle_beta   90.00
_cell.angle_gamma   90.00
#
_symmetry.space_group_name_H-M   'P 1'
#
loop_
_entity.id
_entity.type
_entity.pdbx_description
1 polymer ?
#
loop_
_entity_poly.entity_id
_entity_poly.type
_entity_poly.pdbx_seq_one_letter_code
_entity_poly.pdbx_strand_id
1 'polypeptide(L)'
;MTDRTCTVDINRISSGSCGGIGDSLTVLSPHSGSANAFPPAVCGTLTGQHMYFESGRSGNVAGQIDIFQGTGTGERRYNIKVTYIHCSSTYRAPSGCTQYFTGLAGTITSYNFAGGQILENQHYGNCIRQNE
;
A
#
# COMPACT_ATOMS: atom_id res chain seq x y z
N MET A 1 -29.11 -6.97 27.92
CA MET A 1 -28.33 -5.86 27.34
C MET A 1 -27.94 -6.32 25.95
N THR A 2 -28.76 -6.01 24.94
CA THR A 2 -28.61 -6.52 23.57
C THR A 2 -27.50 -5.76 22.87
N ASP A 3 -26.42 -6.48 22.53
CA ASP A 3 -25.33 -5.99 21.71
C ASP A 3 -25.89 -5.60 20.33
N ARG A 4 -25.73 -4.32 19.99
CA ARG A 4 -26.07 -3.78 18.66
C ARG A 4 -24.75 -3.53 17.97
N THR A 5 -24.24 -4.55 17.29
CA THR A 5 -23.19 -4.38 16.29
C THR A 5 -23.80 -3.68 15.08
N CYS A 6 -23.46 -2.40 14.90
CA CYS A 6 -23.69 -1.71 13.64
C CYS A 6 -22.62 -2.18 12.65
N THR A 7 -22.96 -3.14 11.79
CA THR A 7 -22.13 -3.50 10.65
C THR A 7 -22.20 -2.35 9.64
N VAL A 8 -21.08 -1.65 9.46
CA VAL A 8 -20.95 -0.71 8.34
C VAL A 8 -20.49 -1.52 7.15
N ASP A 9 -21.43 -1.92 6.30
CA ASP A 9 -21.10 -2.40 4.96
C ASP A 9 -20.67 -1.19 4.12
N ILE A 10 -19.35 -0.96 4.04
CA ILE A 10 -18.80 -0.10 2.99
C ILE A 10 -18.94 -0.88 1.68
N ASN A 11 -20.12 -0.80 1.08
CA ASN A 11 -20.30 -1.19 -0.31
C ASN A 11 -19.35 -0.31 -1.14
N ARG A 12 -18.24 -0.90 -1.59
CA ARG A 12 -17.26 -0.26 -2.47
C ARG A 12 -18.01 0.37 -3.64
N ILE A 13 -17.98 1.70 -3.73
CA ILE A 13 -18.39 2.39 -4.95
C ILE A 13 -17.30 2.08 -5.98
N SER A 14 -17.63 1.24 -6.96
CA SER A 14 -16.75 0.86 -8.06
C SER A 14 -17.01 1.74 -9.29
N SER A 15 -16.16 2.74 -9.50
CA SER A 15 -15.85 3.27 -10.85
C SER A 15 -14.58 4.14 -10.86
N GLY A 16 -13.49 3.62 -10.32
CA GLY A 16 -12.13 4.21 -10.40
C GLY A 16 -11.05 3.43 -9.67
N SER A 17 -11.19 2.09 -9.63
CA SER A 17 -10.21 1.17 -9.02
C SER A 17 -9.09 0.83 -9.99
N CYS A 18 -7.87 0.71 -9.48
CA CYS A 18 -6.80 0.01 -10.17
C CYS A 18 -7.24 -1.43 -10.51
N GLY A 19 -6.90 -1.93 -11.71
CA GLY A 19 -7.20 -3.30 -12.13
C GLY A 19 -8.40 -3.48 -13.07
N GLY A 20 -8.88 -2.41 -13.72
CA GLY A 20 -9.84 -2.50 -14.84
C GLY A 20 -9.16 -2.85 -16.18
N ILE A 21 -9.35 -2.03 -17.21
CA ILE A 21 -8.56 -2.14 -18.47
C ILE A 21 -7.08 -1.81 -18.28
N GLY A 22 -6.73 -1.14 -17.18
CA GLY A 22 -5.37 -0.76 -16.82
C GLY A 22 -4.72 -1.74 -15.84
N ASP A 23 -3.39 -1.65 -15.75
CA ASP A 23 -2.60 -2.50 -14.87
C ASP A 23 -2.80 -2.12 -13.39
N SER A 24 -2.55 -3.06 -12.48
CA SER A 24 -2.50 -2.78 -11.05
C SER A 24 -1.41 -3.56 -10.33
N LEU A 25 -0.89 -2.99 -9.27
CA LEU A 25 0.01 -3.63 -8.32
C LEU A 25 -0.72 -3.73 -6.97
N THR A 26 -0.73 -4.93 -6.41
CA THR A 26 -1.30 -5.22 -5.09
C THR A 26 -0.26 -5.91 -4.24
N VAL A 27 -0.29 -5.64 -2.93
CA VAL A 27 0.59 -6.29 -1.95
C VAL A 27 -0.30 -7.05 -0.99
N LEU A 28 -0.05 -8.34 -0.85
CA LEU A 28 -0.74 -9.22 0.07
C LEU A 28 0.17 -9.51 1.26
N SER A 29 -0.27 -9.11 2.44
CA SER A 29 0.41 -9.36 3.69
C SER A 29 -0.09 -10.65 4.34
N PRO A 30 0.80 -11.54 4.81
CA PRO A 30 0.43 -12.70 5.60
C PRO A 30 0.19 -12.36 7.09
N HIS A 31 0.42 -11.11 7.51
CA HIS A 31 0.14 -10.68 8.88
C HIS A 31 -1.35 -10.65 9.20
N SER A 32 -2.19 -10.32 8.21
CA SER A 32 -3.63 -10.17 8.43
C SER A 32 -4.42 -10.26 7.13
N GLY A 33 -5.62 -10.87 7.19
CA GLY A 33 -6.65 -10.73 6.14
C GLY A 33 -7.46 -9.43 6.24
N SER A 34 -7.13 -8.54 7.20
CA SER A 34 -7.79 -7.25 7.41
C SER A 34 -7.35 -6.20 6.40
N ALA A 35 -8.26 -5.27 6.05
CA ALA A 35 -7.96 -4.09 5.26
C ALA A 35 -6.91 -3.14 5.89
N ASN A 36 -6.57 -3.33 7.17
CA ASN A 36 -5.44 -2.65 7.81
C ASN A 36 -4.07 -3.22 7.39
N ALA A 37 -4.05 -4.23 6.52
CA ALA A 37 -2.84 -4.85 5.98
C ALA A 37 -2.19 -4.06 4.82
N PHE A 38 -2.68 -2.85 4.53
CA PHE A 38 -1.94 -1.70 4.01
C PHE A 38 -0.58 -2.05 3.36
N PRO A 39 -0.40 -1.93 2.03
CA PRO A 39 -0.90 -0.83 1.19
C PRO A 39 -2.13 -1.13 0.32
N PRO A 40 -2.85 -0.09 -0.14
CA PRO A 40 -3.92 -0.24 -1.13
C PRO A 40 -3.39 -0.70 -2.49
N ALA A 41 -4.29 -1.20 -3.34
CA ALA A 41 -3.99 -1.44 -4.74
C ALA A 41 -3.63 -0.13 -5.44
N VAL A 42 -2.57 -0.14 -6.23
CA VAL A 42 -2.07 1.04 -6.95
C VAL A 42 -1.90 0.77 -8.44
N CYS A 43 -1.84 1.83 -9.23
CA CYS A 43 -1.69 1.78 -10.68
C CYS A 43 -1.06 3.09 -11.18
N GLY A 44 -0.65 3.11 -12.45
CA GLY A 44 -0.02 4.26 -13.08
C GLY A 44 1.46 4.41 -12.73
N THR A 45 1.93 5.65 -12.54
CA THR A 45 3.36 5.95 -12.36
C THR A 45 3.75 6.03 -10.89
N LEU A 46 4.48 5.01 -10.45
CA LEU A 46 4.90 4.83 -9.05
C LEU A 46 6.41 5.05 -8.82
N THR A 47 7.12 5.59 -9.81
CA THR A 47 8.56 5.87 -9.70
C THR A 47 8.86 6.74 -8.48
N GLY A 48 9.80 6.31 -7.66
CA GLY A 48 10.22 7.03 -6.44
C GLY A 48 9.29 6.85 -5.24
N GLN A 49 8.22 6.07 -5.37
CA GLN A 49 7.29 5.80 -4.27
C GLN A 49 7.63 4.48 -3.58
N HIS A 50 7.29 4.35 -2.30
CA HIS A 50 7.55 3.16 -1.50
C HIS A 50 6.32 2.70 -0.73
N MET A 51 6.38 1.45 -0.28
CA MET A 51 5.33 0.81 0.49
C MET A 51 5.95 0.02 1.65
N TYR A 52 5.33 0.13 2.81
CA TYR A 52 5.58 -0.66 4.00
C TYR A 52 4.33 -1.49 4.31
N PHE A 53 4.54 -2.72 4.72
CA PHE A 53 3.51 -3.62 5.24
C PHE A 53 4.15 -4.57 6.24
N GLU A 54 3.39 -5.02 7.23
CA GLU A 54 3.85 -6.07 8.13
C GLU A 54 3.80 -7.44 7.47
N SER A 55 4.88 -8.20 7.51
CA SER A 55 4.92 -9.60 7.05
C SER A 55 4.44 -10.62 8.11
N GLY A 56 4.13 -10.17 9.33
CA GLY A 56 3.79 -11.07 10.43
C GLY A 56 5.03 -11.70 11.10
N ARG A 57 4.79 -12.65 12.01
CA ARG A 57 5.84 -13.22 12.88
C ARG A 57 6.12 -14.71 12.62
N SER A 58 5.34 -15.35 11.77
CA SER A 58 5.46 -16.80 11.51
C SER A 58 6.68 -17.15 10.66
N GLY A 59 7.22 -16.21 9.88
CA GLY A 59 8.44 -16.39 9.10
C GLY A 59 8.32 -17.30 7.87
N ASN A 60 7.16 -17.94 7.65
CA ASN A 60 6.97 -18.89 6.55
C ASN A 60 6.72 -18.22 5.19
N VAL A 61 6.02 -17.08 5.18
CA VAL A 61 5.74 -16.29 3.98
C VAL A 61 5.96 -14.84 4.30
N ALA A 62 6.74 -14.21 3.44
CA ALA A 62 7.09 -12.81 3.51
C ALA A 62 5.93 -11.82 3.30
N GLY A 63 5.15 -12.13 2.28
CA GLY A 63 4.34 -11.19 1.50
C GLY A 63 4.33 -11.62 0.05
N GLN A 64 3.31 -11.19 -0.69
CA GLN A 64 3.18 -11.42 -2.12
C GLN A 64 2.91 -10.09 -2.82
N ILE A 65 3.54 -9.89 -3.97
CA ILE A 65 3.29 -8.73 -4.83
C ILE A 65 2.67 -9.27 -6.11
N ASP A 66 1.43 -8.88 -6.36
CA ASP A 66 0.72 -9.25 -7.59
C ASP A 66 0.64 -8.05 -8.52
N ILE A 67 1.14 -8.25 -9.73
CA ILE A 67 1.01 -7.29 -10.82
C ILE A 67 0.00 -7.85 -11.82
N PHE A 68 -1.20 -7.27 -11.82
CA PHE A 68 -2.21 -7.57 -12.82
C PHE A 68 -2.00 -6.68 -14.04
N GLN A 69 -1.92 -7.30 -15.21
CA GLN A 69 -1.86 -6.58 -16.48
C GLN A 69 -3.25 -6.54 -17.10
N GLY A 70 -3.77 -5.33 -17.30
CA GLY A 70 -5.05 -5.13 -17.96
C GLY A 70 -4.93 -5.33 -19.47
N THR A 71 -6.03 -5.15 -20.19
CA THR A 71 -6.07 -5.30 -21.66
C THR A 71 -5.50 -4.09 -22.42
N GLY A 72 -5.06 -3.04 -21.71
CA GLY A 72 -4.40 -1.88 -22.30
C GLY A 72 -3.11 -2.23 -23.05
N THR A 73 -2.79 -1.45 -24.08
CA THR A 73 -1.64 -1.66 -24.97
C THR A 73 -0.45 -0.73 -24.68
N GLY A 74 -0.45 -0.07 -23.52
CA GLY A 74 0.64 0.83 -23.10
C GLY A 74 1.94 0.09 -22.78
N GLU A 75 3.06 0.83 -22.83
CA GLU A 75 4.36 0.31 -22.40
C GLU A 75 4.36 0.07 -20.88
N ARG A 76 4.88 -1.10 -20.47
CA ARG A 76 4.94 -1.54 -19.07
C ARG A 76 6.39 -1.63 -18.62
N ARG A 77 6.76 -0.92 -17.57
CA ARG A 77 8.10 -1.01 -16.96
C ARG A 77 7.97 -1.12 -15.45
N TYR A 78 8.55 -2.18 -14.89
CA TYR A 78 8.57 -2.42 -13.45
C TYR A 78 10.01 -2.57 -12.99
N ASN A 79 10.42 -1.75 -12.02
CA ASN A 79 11.68 -1.90 -11.30
C ASN A 79 11.37 -1.82 -9.80
N ILE A 80 11.27 -2.97 -9.15
CA ILE A 80 10.77 -3.10 -7.78
C ILE A 80 11.89 -3.65 -6.91
N LYS A 81 12.25 -2.90 -5.87
CA LYS A 81 13.16 -3.36 -4.82
C LYS A 81 12.35 -3.74 -3.59
N VAL A 82 12.54 -4.97 -3.11
CA VAL A 82 11.95 -5.48 -1.87
C VAL A 82 13.05 -5.60 -0.81
N THR A 83 12.76 -5.23 0.43
CA THR A 83 13.72 -5.33 1.54
C THR A 83 12.99 -5.77 2.81
N TYR A 84 13.56 -6.74 3.52
CA TYR A 84 13.05 -7.17 4.82
C TYR A 84 13.62 -6.31 5.93
N ILE A 85 12.73 -5.82 6.79
CA ILE A 85 13.11 -5.05 7.98
C ILE A 85 12.78 -5.89 9.20
N HIS A 86 13.80 -6.19 9.99
CA HIS A 86 13.64 -6.98 11.21
C HIS A 86 12.77 -6.25 12.23
N CYS A 87 12.01 -6.99 13.04
CA CYS A 87 11.08 -6.43 14.01
C CYS A 87 11.76 -5.55 15.07
N SER A 88 13.02 -5.84 15.40
CA SER A 88 13.83 -5.06 16.35
C SER A 88 14.61 -3.91 15.71
N SER A 89 14.41 -3.65 14.41
CA SER A 89 15.12 -2.57 13.72
C SER A 89 14.64 -1.20 14.19
N THR A 90 15.58 -0.29 14.43
CA THR A 90 15.31 1.11 14.78
C THR A 90 14.74 1.92 13.61
N TYR A 91 14.93 1.45 12.37
CA TYR A 91 14.35 2.06 11.17
C TYR A 91 13.06 1.37 10.71
N ARG A 92 12.48 0.48 11.53
CA ARG A 92 11.16 -0.10 11.26
C ARG A 92 10.09 1.00 11.27
N ALA A 93 9.22 0.99 10.25
CA ALA A 93 8.05 1.86 10.23
C ALA A 93 7.11 1.54 11.40
N PRO A 94 6.46 2.55 12.01
CA PRO A 94 5.41 2.30 12.99
C PRO A 94 4.27 1.47 12.38
N SER A 95 3.53 0.76 13.23
CA SER A 95 2.44 -0.09 12.73
C SER A 95 1.30 0.74 12.13
N GLY A 96 0.76 0.25 11.01
CA GLY A 96 -0.27 0.96 10.23
C GLY A 96 0.27 2.00 9.24
N CYS A 97 1.59 2.17 9.13
CA CYS A 97 2.21 3.06 8.17
C CYS A 97 2.47 2.35 6.84
N THR A 98 1.92 2.85 5.74
CA THR A 98 2.23 2.40 4.37
C THR A 98 3.40 3.14 3.77
N GLN A 99 3.59 4.40 4.16
CA GLN A 99 4.73 5.20 3.76
C GLN A 99 5.39 5.73 5.02
N TYR A 100 6.67 5.44 5.20
CA TYR A 100 7.46 5.96 6.30
C TYR A 100 8.58 6.86 5.77
N PHE A 101 8.51 8.14 6.12
CA PHE A 101 9.44 9.16 5.69
C PHE A 101 10.41 9.48 6.83
N THR A 102 11.71 9.30 6.57
CA THR A 102 12.77 9.44 7.58
C THR A 102 13.74 10.59 7.29
N GLY A 103 13.50 11.37 6.23
CA GLY A 103 14.32 12.53 5.88
C GLY A 103 14.05 13.73 6.80
N LEU A 104 15.00 14.65 6.88
CA LEU A 104 14.85 15.92 7.63
C LEU A 104 13.81 16.86 6.98
N ALA A 105 13.68 16.78 5.66
CA ALA A 105 12.70 17.49 4.85
C ALA A 105 12.36 16.67 3.61
N GLY A 106 11.20 16.93 3.02
CA GLY A 106 10.76 16.28 1.79
C GLY A 106 9.31 16.61 1.46
N THR A 107 8.84 16.05 0.34
CA THR A 107 7.47 16.17 -0.12
C THR A 107 6.78 14.83 -0.02
N ILE A 108 5.59 14.80 0.58
CA ILE A 108 4.72 13.64 0.58
C ILE A 108 3.74 13.81 -0.57
N THR A 109 3.73 12.84 -1.48
CA THR A 109 2.82 12.80 -2.62
C THR A 109 1.89 11.60 -2.51
N SER A 110 0.73 11.70 -3.16
CA SER A 110 -0.16 10.55 -3.29
C SER A 110 0.45 9.49 -4.20
N TYR A 111 0.03 8.24 -4.02
CA TYR A 111 0.21 7.22 -5.06
C TYR A 111 -0.29 7.74 -6.41
N ASN A 112 0.48 7.42 -7.46
CA ASN A 112 0.27 7.92 -8.82
C ASN A 112 0.32 9.45 -9.02
N PHE A 113 0.92 10.24 -8.12
CA PHE A 113 1.01 11.70 -8.33
C PHE A 113 1.60 12.10 -9.69
N ALA A 114 2.66 11.42 -10.14
CA ALA A 114 3.28 11.67 -11.45
C ALA A 114 2.36 11.30 -12.64
N GLY A 115 1.38 10.43 -12.42
CA GLY A 115 0.34 10.11 -13.41
C GLY A 115 -0.78 11.16 -13.47
N GLY A 116 -0.72 12.21 -12.64
CA GLY A 116 -1.64 13.35 -12.70
C GLY A 116 -3.06 13.05 -12.22
N GLN A 117 -3.29 11.90 -11.58
CA GLN A 117 -4.61 11.46 -11.13
C GLN A 117 -4.53 10.88 -9.73
N ILE A 118 -5.45 11.32 -8.87
CA ILE A 118 -5.66 10.71 -7.55
C ILE A 118 -6.34 9.36 -7.76
N LEU A 119 -5.80 8.32 -7.14
CA LEU A 119 -6.40 7.00 -7.15
C LEU A 119 -7.57 6.95 -6.16
N GLU A 120 -8.65 6.26 -6.53
CA GLU A 120 -9.77 6.04 -5.62
C GLU A 120 -9.47 4.91 -4.62
N ASN A 121 -10.27 4.87 -3.55
CA ASN A 121 -10.22 3.81 -2.52
C ASN A 121 -8.84 3.62 -1.87
N GLN A 122 -8.05 4.70 -1.82
CA GLN A 122 -6.73 4.69 -1.20
C GLN A 122 -6.84 5.00 0.29
N HIS A 123 -7.01 3.96 1.09
CA HIS A 123 -6.83 4.05 2.54
C HIS A 123 -5.37 3.71 2.83
N TYR A 124 -4.59 4.67 3.33
CA TYR A 124 -3.18 4.47 3.64
C TYR A 124 -2.66 5.51 4.64
N GLY A 125 -1.72 5.11 5.49
CA GLY A 125 -1.12 5.95 6.52
C GLY A 125 0.27 6.44 6.13
N ASN A 126 0.42 7.77 6.01
CA ASN A 126 1.73 8.39 5.88
C ASN A 126 2.28 8.73 7.26
N CYS A 127 3.47 8.20 7.56
CA CYS A 127 4.13 8.40 8.83
C CYS A 127 5.46 9.10 8.61
N ILE A 128 5.78 10.02 9.52
CA ILE A 128 7.03 10.78 9.51
C ILE A 128 7.78 10.42 10.78
N ARG A 129 9.07 10.12 10.65
CA ARG A 129 9.93 9.91 11.80
C ARG A 129 10.05 11.21 12.59
N GLN A 130 9.82 11.15 13.91
CA GLN A 130 10.22 12.25 14.79
C GLN A 130 11.75 12.29 14.84
N ASN A 131 12.32 13.44 14.51
CA ASN A 131 13.74 13.72 14.71
C ASN A 131 13.90 14.29 16.12
N GLU A 132 14.90 13.80 16.84
CA GLU A 132 15.38 14.39 18.10
C GLU A 132 16.28 15.60 17.82
#